data_AF-A0A2L0D6U1-F1
#
_entry.id   AF-A0A2L0D6U1-F1
#
_cell.length_a   1.000
_cell.length_b   1.000
_cell.length_c   1.000
_cell.angle_alpha   90.00
_cell.angle_beta   90.00
_cell.angle_gamma   90.00
#
_symmetry.space_group_name_H-M   'P 1'
#
loop_
_entity.id
_entity.type
_entity.pdbx_description
1 polymer ?
#
loop_
_entity_poly.entity_id
_entity_poly.type
_entity_poly.pdbx_seq_one_letter_code
_entity_poly.pdbx_strand_id
1 'polypeptide(L)'
;MVYSDYERRLIAGVEYKEYYEGEKIIVGEQKRAKEIGTVREVVTDENGQKAYVVQSPDKKEVSVIYRGSEGPGEEGADVDWLENDIPMVEKIISGIKGVTPQLTSSANTLNAVLDNDAYKDAGIVVYGHSLGSMDAQYALAKVKDPSRIKGAYLYQGPNIYGTLTKAEQEKVDTLKYRIQNYIDAKDVIPIGYLPSGSDQAVGIVHHVDSKNVDFNINLGAVIGNQHLWGGYQYNADGSLKLLDTTSKMELEYSEALDITANGMYAYKQVKKNFQKSGKGLSSHEKIFLDAEQATVISNGLATTAETALEEIESTANAAVKEAEELWNTTKIMPFGVSELTEAELAEAYEAGGVTYDSIVTKTETHFNKKVTKADNLVTTYTTLRSDIQSGIETMLAKDSELAGDFKKWKS
;
A
#
# COMPACT_ATOMS: atom_id res chain seq x y z
N MET A 1 5.61 -0.14 -15.03
CA MET A 1 6.92 0.37 -14.53
C MET A 1 6.84 0.46 -13.01
N VAL A 2 7.94 0.29 -12.28
CA VAL A 2 7.96 0.53 -10.83
C VAL A 2 8.41 1.98 -10.59
N TYR A 3 7.60 2.74 -9.86
CA TYR A 3 7.86 4.14 -9.50
C TYR A 3 8.23 4.24 -8.02
N SER A 4 9.21 5.09 -7.69
CA SER A 4 9.51 5.46 -6.29
C SER A 4 8.43 6.38 -5.72
N ASP A 5 8.39 6.59 -4.40
CA ASP A 5 7.41 7.50 -3.78
C ASP A 5 7.54 8.93 -4.32
N TYR A 6 8.77 9.39 -4.56
CA TYR A 6 9.02 10.68 -5.19
C TYR A 6 8.37 10.79 -6.58
N GLU A 7 8.49 9.74 -7.39
CA GLU A 7 7.90 9.70 -8.74
C GLU A 7 6.38 9.59 -8.69
N ARG A 8 5.82 8.78 -7.79
CA ARG A 8 4.38 8.68 -7.58
C ARG A 8 3.76 10.00 -7.15
N ARG A 9 4.46 10.73 -6.28
CA ARG A 9 4.06 12.08 -5.87
C ARG A 9 4.16 13.09 -7.03
N LEU A 10 5.13 12.95 -7.96
CA LEU A 10 5.12 13.75 -9.20
C LEU A 10 3.92 13.43 -10.09
N ILE A 11 3.54 12.14 -10.17
CA ILE A 11 2.36 11.70 -10.93
C ILE A 11 1.09 12.27 -10.30
N ALA A 12 0.94 12.25 -8.98
CA ALA A 12 -0.19 12.91 -8.31
C ALA A 12 -0.23 14.41 -8.65
N GLY A 13 0.92 15.10 -8.62
CA GLY A 13 1.01 16.52 -8.99
C GLY A 13 0.75 16.86 -10.46
N VAL A 14 0.49 15.87 -11.32
CA VAL A 14 -0.08 16.10 -12.67
C VAL A 14 -1.45 16.73 -12.59
N GLU A 15 -2.20 16.47 -11.51
CA GLU A 15 -3.58 16.93 -11.35
C GLU A 15 -3.71 18.47 -11.43
N TYR A 16 -2.69 19.21 -11.01
CA TYR A 16 -2.67 20.69 -11.00
C TYR A 16 -2.09 21.32 -12.27
N LYS A 17 -1.90 20.53 -13.33
CA LYS A 17 -1.44 21.02 -14.63
C LYS A 17 -2.57 20.85 -15.65
N GLU A 18 -2.56 21.73 -16.64
CA GLU A 18 -3.48 21.65 -17.78
C GLU A 18 -2.90 20.72 -18.84
N TYR A 19 -3.65 19.67 -19.18
CA TYR A 19 -3.32 18.72 -20.25
C TYR A 19 -4.50 18.52 -21.18
N TYR A 20 -4.20 18.16 -22.43
CA TYR A 20 -5.22 17.86 -23.43
C TYR A 20 -5.20 16.38 -23.83
N GLU A 21 -6.32 15.89 -24.35
CA GLU A 21 -6.37 14.54 -24.92
C GLU A 21 -5.31 14.35 -26.01
N GLY A 22 -4.60 13.21 -25.95
CA GLY A 22 -3.48 12.90 -26.83
C GLY A 22 -2.13 13.44 -26.37
N GLU A 23 -2.08 14.27 -25.33
CA GLU A 23 -0.83 14.78 -24.79
C GLU A 23 -0.07 13.72 -23.98
N LYS A 24 1.27 13.76 -24.07
CA LYS A 24 2.15 12.88 -23.30
C LYS A 24 2.48 13.52 -21.96
N ILE A 25 2.30 12.75 -20.89
CA ILE A 25 2.72 13.16 -19.55
C ILE A 25 4.12 12.62 -19.29
N ILE A 26 5.04 13.53 -18.99
CA ILE A 26 6.41 13.25 -18.58
C ILE A 26 6.62 13.87 -17.20
N VAL A 27 7.11 13.07 -16.25
CA VAL A 27 7.44 13.53 -14.90
C VAL A 27 8.93 13.39 -14.62
N GLY A 28 9.44 14.20 -13.70
CA GLY A 28 10.85 14.25 -13.34
C GLY A 28 11.64 15.20 -14.25
N GLU A 29 12.94 15.30 -13.99
CA GLU A 29 13.80 16.27 -14.66
C GLU A 29 15.02 15.61 -15.32
N GLN A 30 15.44 16.18 -16.46
CA GLN A 30 16.65 15.81 -17.18
C GLN A 30 16.78 14.28 -17.39
N LYS A 31 17.86 13.68 -16.90
CA LYS A 31 18.17 12.25 -17.02
C LYS A 31 17.23 11.33 -16.22
N ARG A 32 16.34 11.89 -15.38
CA ARG A 32 15.34 11.17 -14.59
C ARG A 32 13.91 11.37 -15.12
N ALA A 33 13.74 12.02 -16.27
CA ALA A 33 12.44 12.19 -16.89
C ALA A 33 11.86 10.82 -17.32
N LYS A 34 10.61 10.54 -16.95
CA LYS A 34 9.90 9.31 -17.27
C LYS A 34 8.56 9.66 -17.94
N GLU A 35 8.31 9.06 -19.10
CA GLU A 35 7.00 9.10 -19.75
C GLU A 35 6.06 8.18 -18.97
N ILE A 36 5.02 8.77 -18.38
CA ILE A 36 4.00 8.07 -17.60
C ILE A 36 2.95 7.49 -18.54
N GLY A 37 2.59 8.23 -19.58
CA GLY A 37 1.62 7.80 -20.57
C GLY A 37 1.07 8.93 -21.42
N THR A 38 0.01 8.61 -22.15
CA THR A 38 -0.75 9.58 -22.95
C THR A 38 -2.11 9.81 -22.31
N VAL A 39 -2.52 11.07 -22.20
CA VAL A 39 -3.88 11.45 -21.77
C VAL A 39 -4.87 10.91 -22.79
N ARG A 40 -5.81 10.10 -22.31
CA ARG A 40 -6.89 9.53 -23.12
C ARG A 40 -8.20 10.29 -22.95
N GLU A 41 -8.45 10.76 -21.73
CA GLU A 41 -9.69 11.47 -21.40
C GLU A 41 -9.36 12.59 -20.41
N VAL A 42 -9.94 13.77 -20.65
CA VAL A 42 -9.96 14.90 -19.72
C VAL A 42 -11.39 15.00 -19.19
N VAL A 43 -11.59 14.68 -17.92
CA VAL A 43 -12.91 14.62 -17.30
C VAL A 43 -13.17 15.90 -16.54
N THR A 44 -14.30 16.55 -16.81
CA THR A 44 -14.82 17.67 -16.02
C THR A 44 -16.35 17.57 -15.98
N ASP A 45 -16.95 17.81 -14.82
CA ASP A 45 -18.40 17.78 -14.66
C ASP A 45 -18.96 18.98 -13.85
N GLU A 46 -20.29 19.06 -13.78
CA GLU A 46 -21.00 20.12 -13.07
C GLU A 46 -20.92 20.01 -11.53
N ASN A 47 -20.46 18.88 -11.00
CA ASN A 47 -20.30 18.65 -9.56
C ASN A 47 -18.92 19.08 -9.04
N GLY A 48 -18.06 19.63 -9.92
CA GLY A 48 -16.71 20.05 -9.59
C GLY A 48 -15.63 19.00 -9.87
N GLN A 49 -16.01 17.81 -10.37
CA GLN A 49 -15.02 16.77 -10.65
C GLN A 49 -14.06 17.25 -11.75
N LYS A 50 -12.76 17.10 -11.52
CA LYS A 50 -11.71 17.19 -12.56
C LYS A 50 -10.78 15.99 -12.46
N ALA A 51 -10.58 15.27 -13.56
CA ALA A 51 -9.69 14.11 -13.57
C ALA A 51 -9.04 13.85 -14.95
N TYR A 52 -7.91 13.15 -14.93
CA TYR A 52 -7.27 12.62 -16.12
C TYR A 52 -7.29 11.10 -16.15
N VAL A 53 -7.59 10.52 -17.32
CA VAL A 53 -7.36 9.11 -17.62
C VAL A 53 -6.12 9.01 -18.50
N VAL A 54 -5.07 8.36 -18.00
CA VAL A 54 -3.75 8.31 -18.64
C VAL A 54 -3.38 6.87 -18.90
N GLN A 55 -3.13 6.51 -20.16
CA GLN A 55 -2.72 5.15 -20.52
C GLN A 55 -1.21 5.06 -20.66
N SER A 56 -0.59 4.06 -20.02
CA SER A 56 0.84 3.81 -20.10
C SER A 56 1.29 3.49 -21.54
N PRO A 57 2.56 3.75 -21.90
CA PRO A 57 3.06 3.48 -23.25
C PRO A 57 2.94 2.01 -23.68
N ASP A 58 3.09 1.08 -22.73
CA ASP A 58 2.94 -0.36 -22.95
C ASP A 58 1.49 -0.85 -22.89
N LYS A 59 0.53 0.05 -22.60
CA LYS A 59 -0.91 -0.19 -22.46
C LYS A 59 -1.30 -1.18 -21.35
N LYS A 60 -0.36 -1.54 -20.47
CA LYS A 60 -0.62 -2.46 -19.36
C LYS A 60 -1.20 -1.76 -18.14
N GLU A 61 -1.16 -0.44 -18.09
CA GLU A 61 -1.64 0.36 -16.98
C GLU A 61 -2.46 1.55 -17.48
N VAL A 62 -3.54 1.86 -16.76
CA VAL A 62 -4.30 3.10 -16.89
C VAL A 62 -4.35 3.79 -15.54
N SER A 63 -3.86 5.02 -15.48
CA SER A 63 -3.92 5.86 -14.30
C SER A 63 -5.17 6.74 -14.34
N VAL A 64 -5.93 6.78 -13.25
CA VAL A 64 -7.00 7.77 -13.03
C VAL A 64 -6.49 8.75 -11.98
N ILE A 65 -6.34 10.02 -12.34
CA ILE A 65 -5.75 11.07 -11.50
C ILE A 65 -6.84 12.10 -11.20
N TYR A 66 -7.34 12.12 -9.97
CA TYR A 66 -8.37 13.06 -9.51
C TYR A 66 -7.73 14.33 -8.95
N ARG A 67 -8.21 15.50 -9.36
CA ARG A 67 -7.67 16.80 -8.93
C ARG A 67 -8.27 17.23 -7.59
N GLY A 68 -7.43 17.77 -6.72
CA GLY A 68 -7.88 18.49 -5.52
C GLY A 68 -8.54 19.84 -5.83
N SER A 69 -9.01 20.52 -4.79
CA SER A 69 -9.72 21.80 -4.91
C SER A 69 -8.85 22.90 -5.51
N GLU A 70 -9.48 23.80 -6.27
CA GLU A 70 -8.84 25.06 -6.69
C GLU A 70 -8.60 25.98 -5.48
N GLY A 71 -7.64 26.91 -5.61
CA GLY A 71 -7.37 27.89 -4.57
C GLY A 71 -8.59 28.78 -4.29
N PRO A 72 -8.87 29.18 -3.03
CA PRO A 72 -9.99 30.06 -2.74
C PRO A 72 -9.96 31.35 -3.59
N GLY A 73 -11.04 31.62 -4.34
CA GLY A 73 -11.16 32.76 -5.24
C GLY A 73 -10.77 32.50 -6.69
N GLU A 74 -10.35 31.29 -7.04
CA GLU A 74 -10.13 30.84 -8.42
C GLU A 74 -11.41 30.33 -9.08
N GLU A 75 -11.44 30.24 -10.41
CA GLU A 75 -12.60 29.77 -11.17
C GLU A 75 -12.88 28.29 -10.85
N GLY A 76 -14.07 28.00 -10.33
CA GLY A 76 -14.49 26.66 -9.89
C GLY A 76 -14.32 26.40 -8.40
N ALA A 77 -13.57 27.24 -7.67
CA ALA A 77 -13.30 27.06 -6.25
C ALA A 77 -14.59 27.05 -5.39
N ASP A 78 -15.61 27.84 -5.76
CA ASP A 78 -16.86 27.88 -4.98
C ASP A 78 -17.55 26.51 -4.89
N VAL A 79 -17.54 25.73 -5.98
CA VAL A 79 -18.13 24.37 -6.01
C VAL A 79 -17.28 23.40 -5.18
N ASP A 80 -15.97 23.43 -5.34
CA ASP A 80 -15.05 22.58 -4.57
C ASP A 80 -15.21 22.83 -3.06
N TRP A 81 -15.24 24.09 -2.63
CA TRP A 81 -15.23 24.44 -1.22
C TRP A 81 -16.62 24.38 -0.57
N LEU A 82 -17.65 24.98 -1.19
CA LEU A 82 -18.98 25.10 -0.56
C LEU A 82 -19.83 23.83 -0.69
N GLU A 83 -19.70 23.11 -1.81
CA GLU A 83 -20.53 21.93 -2.08
C GLU A 83 -19.84 20.61 -1.74
N ASN A 84 -18.50 20.59 -1.71
CA ASN A 84 -17.73 19.36 -1.48
C ASN A 84 -16.93 19.38 -0.18
N ASP A 85 -15.93 20.25 -0.03
CA ASP A 85 -15.01 20.21 1.11
C ASP A 85 -15.70 20.46 2.46
N ILE A 86 -16.43 21.58 2.61
CA ILE A 86 -17.11 21.92 3.87
C ILE A 86 -18.12 20.83 4.27
N PRO A 87 -19.03 20.37 3.38
CA PRO A 87 -19.96 19.31 3.72
C PRO A 87 -19.28 17.97 4.06
N MET A 88 -18.18 17.62 3.37
CA MET A 88 -17.42 16.41 3.69
C MET A 88 -16.74 16.51 5.05
N VAL A 89 -16.10 17.64 5.37
CA VAL A 89 -15.49 17.89 6.68
C VAL A 89 -16.54 17.76 7.80
N GLU A 90 -17.73 18.36 7.63
CA GLU A 90 -18.82 18.24 8.60
C GLU A 90 -19.23 16.77 8.79
N LYS A 91 -19.40 16.01 7.70
CA LYS A 91 -19.78 14.60 7.75
C LYS A 91 -18.72 13.75 8.44
N ILE A 92 -17.44 13.97 8.16
CA ILE A 92 -16.32 13.25 8.76
C ILE A 92 -16.28 13.49 10.26
N ILE A 93 -16.30 14.76 10.69
CA ILE A 93 -16.24 15.13 12.11
C ILE A 93 -17.48 14.63 12.88
N SER A 94 -18.65 14.69 12.25
CA SER A 94 -19.92 14.33 12.88
C SER A 94 -20.28 12.84 12.74
N GLY A 95 -19.47 12.06 12.02
CA GLY A 95 -19.74 10.65 11.73
C GLY A 95 -21.00 10.40 10.88
N ILE A 96 -21.43 11.38 10.10
CA ILE A 96 -22.62 11.29 9.24
C ILE A 96 -22.28 10.47 8.00
N LYS A 97 -23.20 9.57 7.62
CA LYS A 97 -23.02 8.69 6.46
C LYS A 97 -23.33 9.40 5.13
N GLY A 98 -22.70 8.89 4.07
CA GLY A 98 -22.84 9.40 2.70
C GLY A 98 -21.75 10.41 2.32
N VAL A 99 -21.71 10.75 1.04
CA VAL A 99 -20.70 11.64 0.45
C VAL A 99 -21.36 12.73 -0.40
N THR A 100 -20.56 13.65 -0.92
CA THR A 100 -21.01 14.71 -1.81
C THR A 100 -21.17 14.22 -3.27
N PRO A 101 -21.84 15.00 -4.14
CA PRO A 101 -22.02 14.63 -5.54
C PRO A 101 -20.72 14.39 -6.30
N GLN A 102 -19.67 15.21 -6.08
CA GLN A 102 -18.38 15.04 -6.75
C GLN A 102 -17.76 13.66 -6.52
N LEU A 103 -17.73 13.20 -5.26
CA LEU A 103 -17.23 11.88 -4.92
C LEU A 103 -18.01 10.79 -5.67
N THR A 104 -19.33 10.96 -5.80
CA THR A 104 -20.17 10.05 -6.59
C THR A 104 -19.83 10.06 -8.08
N SER A 105 -19.59 11.23 -8.68
CA SER A 105 -19.10 11.36 -10.06
C SER A 105 -17.74 10.70 -10.25
N SER A 106 -16.84 10.86 -9.29
CA SER A 106 -15.53 10.21 -9.27
C SER A 106 -15.64 8.69 -9.29
N ALA A 107 -16.57 8.13 -8.52
CA ALA A 107 -16.88 6.70 -8.57
C ALA A 107 -17.44 6.23 -9.91
N ASN A 108 -18.27 7.05 -10.57
CA ASN A 108 -18.79 6.74 -11.89
C ASN A 108 -17.67 6.74 -12.94
N THR A 109 -16.75 7.71 -12.84
CA THR A 109 -15.59 7.83 -13.73
C THR A 109 -14.67 6.60 -13.64
N LEU A 110 -14.29 6.16 -12.43
CA LEU A 110 -13.45 4.97 -12.29
C LEU A 110 -14.12 3.72 -12.87
N ASN A 111 -15.42 3.58 -12.63
CA ASN A 111 -16.18 2.44 -13.16
C ASN A 111 -16.35 2.52 -14.68
N ALA A 112 -16.46 3.71 -15.28
CA ALA A 112 -16.45 3.88 -16.73
C ALA A 112 -15.11 3.46 -17.34
N VAL A 113 -13.98 3.80 -16.70
CA VAL A 113 -12.64 3.31 -17.10
C VAL A 113 -12.54 1.79 -17.01
N LEU A 114 -13.12 1.18 -15.98
CA LEU A 114 -13.16 -0.29 -15.86
C LEU A 114 -14.02 -0.93 -16.95
N ASP A 115 -15.17 -0.34 -17.28
CA ASP A 115 -16.10 -0.85 -18.29
C ASP A 115 -15.62 -0.60 -19.73
N ASN A 116 -14.57 0.22 -19.94
CA ASN A 116 -14.05 0.53 -21.27
C ASN A 116 -13.21 -0.62 -21.84
N ASP A 117 -13.68 -1.21 -22.95
CA ASP A 117 -13.04 -2.31 -23.67
C ASP A 117 -11.59 -2.01 -24.09
N ALA A 118 -11.25 -0.74 -24.33
CA ALA A 118 -9.88 -0.35 -24.69
C ALA A 118 -8.87 -0.56 -23.54
N TYR A 119 -9.37 -0.71 -22.31
CA TYR A 119 -8.56 -0.84 -21.09
C TYR A 119 -8.72 -2.19 -20.39
N LYS A 120 -9.53 -3.13 -20.93
CA LYS A 120 -9.87 -4.39 -20.26
C LYS A 120 -8.68 -5.24 -19.79
N ASP A 121 -7.57 -5.18 -20.52
CA ASP A 121 -6.34 -5.93 -20.24
C ASP A 121 -5.33 -5.13 -19.39
N ALA A 122 -5.69 -3.88 -19.03
CA ALA A 122 -4.85 -2.98 -18.24
C ALA A 122 -5.21 -3.04 -16.74
N GLY A 123 -4.18 -3.01 -15.91
CA GLY A 123 -4.30 -2.69 -14.49
C GLY A 123 -4.63 -1.21 -14.29
N ILE A 124 -5.39 -0.90 -13.25
CA ILE A 124 -5.77 0.47 -12.92
C ILE A 124 -4.97 0.95 -11.73
N VAL A 125 -4.42 2.16 -11.82
CA VAL A 125 -3.78 2.86 -10.70
C VAL A 125 -4.50 4.16 -10.45
N VAL A 126 -4.77 4.49 -9.19
CA VAL A 126 -5.52 5.70 -8.83
C VAL A 126 -4.60 6.68 -8.10
N TYR A 127 -4.69 7.96 -8.42
CA TYR A 127 -3.96 9.04 -7.75
C TYR A 127 -4.93 10.13 -7.34
N GLY A 128 -4.61 10.82 -6.25
CA GLY A 128 -5.30 12.04 -5.87
C GLY A 128 -4.65 12.72 -4.68
N HIS A 129 -4.72 14.04 -4.66
CA HIS A 129 -4.29 14.85 -3.55
C HIS A 129 -5.43 15.74 -3.03
N SER A 130 -5.43 16.08 -1.73
CA SER A 130 -6.47 16.92 -1.11
C SER A 130 -7.89 16.35 -1.34
N LEU A 131 -8.84 17.13 -1.88
CA LEU A 131 -10.17 16.67 -2.30
C LEU A 131 -10.10 15.49 -3.30
N GLY A 132 -9.14 15.48 -4.22
CA GLY A 132 -8.92 14.38 -5.17
C GLY A 132 -8.57 13.06 -4.49
N SER A 133 -8.00 13.09 -3.28
CA SER A 133 -7.82 11.89 -2.45
C SER A 133 -9.17 11.36 -1.93
N MET A 134 -10.11 12.23 -1.53
CA MET A 134 -11.46 11.80 -1.13
C MET A 134 -12.24 11.21 -2.30
N ASP A 135 -12.12 11.83 -3.48
CA ASP A 135 -12.65 11.32 -4.75
C ASP A 135 -12.18 9.89 -5.02
N ALA A 136 -10.87 9.67 -4.96
CA ALA A 136 -10.26 8.36 -5.13
C ALA A 136 -10.73 7.35 -4.08
N GLN A 137 -10.77 7.74 -2.79
CA GLN A 137 -11.24 6.86 -1.72
C GLN A 137 -12.67 6.39 -1.96
N TYR A 138 -13.58 7.28 -2.36
CA TYR A 138 -14.97 6.90 -2.61
C TYR A 138 -15.12 6.09 -3.90
N ALA A 139 -14.35 6.43 -4.95
CA ALA A 139 -14.32 5.66 -6.18
C ALA A 139 -13.91 4.21 -5.93
N LEU A 140 -12.90 3.99 -5.08
CA LEU A 140 -12.45 2.66 -4.66
C LEU A 140 -13.49 1.95 -3.79
N ALA A 141 -14.22 2.68 -2.94
CA ALA A 141 -15.33 2.12 -2.16
C ALA A 141 -16.50 1.62 -3.03
N LYS A 142 -16.64 2.16 -4.24
CA LYS A 142 -17.66 1.81 -5.22
C LYS A 142 -17.15 0.97 -6.40
N VAL A 143 -15.90 0.52 -6.36
CA VAL A 143 -15.29 -0.16 -7.51
C VAL A 143 -15.98 -1.48 -7.83
N LYS A 144 -16.36 -1.63 -9.10
CA LYS A 144 -17.01 -2.85 -9.62
C LYS A 144 -16.05 -4.04 -9.63
N ASP A 145 -14.83 -3.84 -10.15
CA ASP A 145 -13.80 -4.86 -10.24
C ASP A 145 -12.54 -4.49 -9.43
N PRO A 146 -12.48 -4.85 -8.13
CA PRO A 146 -11.32 -4.58 -7.30
C PRO A 146 -10.07 -5.34 -7.74
N SER A 147 -10.19 -6.43 -8.52
CA SER A 147 -9.03 -7.25 -8.95
C SER A 147 -8.14 -6.52 -9.95
N ARG A 148 -8.71 -5.58 -10.71
CA ARG A 148 -8.01 -4.72 -11.66
C ARG A 148 -7.31 -3.53 -11.03
N ILE A 149 -7.62 -3.19 -9.78
CA ILE A 149 -6.91 -2.12 -9.06
C ILE A 149 -5.55 -2.65 -8.61
N LYS A 150 -4.48 -2.07 -9.19
CA LYS A 150 -3.08 -2.41 -8.91
C LYS A 150 -2.46 -1.56 -7.81
N GLY A 151 -2.99 -0.36 -7.61
CA GLY A 151 -2.59 0.50 -6.51
C GLY A 151 -3.39 1.80 -6.47
N ALA A 152 -3.39 2.46 -5.32
CA ALA A 152 -3.83 3.83 -5.19
C ALA A 152 -2.85 4.62 -4.33
N TYR A 153 -2.52 5.84 -4.72
CA TYR A 153 -1.54 6.69 -4.04
C TYR A 153 -2.16 8.04 -3.77
N LEU A 154 -2.49 8.24 -2.49
CA LEU A 154 -3.33 9.31 -2.01
C LEU A 154 -2.53 10.21 -1.08
N TYR A 155 -2.64 11.52 -1.24
CA TYR A 155 -1.81 12.47 -0.50
C TYR A 155 -2.68 13.53 0.17
N GLN A 156 -2.44 13.76 1.45
CA GLN A 156 -2.93 14.95 2.17
C GLN A 156 -4.47 15.15 2.12
N GLY A 157 -5.24 14.10 1.87
CA GLY A 157 -6.71 14.17 1.84
C GLY A 157 -7.33 13.77 3.17
N PRO A 158 -8.55 14.23 3.50
CA PRO A 158 -9.31 13.71 4.63
C PRO A 158 -9.66 12.21 4.50
N ASN A 159 -9.82 11.52 5.63
CA ASN A 159 -10.24 10.12 5.69
C ASN A 159 -11.77 10.00 5.63
N ILE A 160 -12.31 9.41 4.55
CA ILE A 160 -13.76 9.26 4.41
C ILE A 160 -14.32 7.98 5.05
N TYR A 161 -13.48 7.07 5.58
CA TYR A 161 -13.89 5.75 6.06
C TYR A 161 -15.09 5.79 7.02
N GLY A 162 -15.10 6.78 7.92
CA GLY A 162 -16.20 7.01 8.88
C GLY A 162 -17.54 7.36 8.24
N THR A 163 -17.54 7.92 7.03
CA THR A 163 -18.75 8.32 6.27
C THR A 163 -19.32 7.18 5.41
N LEU A 164 -18.53 6.13 5.15
CA LEU A 164 -18.91 5.01 4.31
C LEU A 164 -19.96 4.11 4.97
N THR A 165 -20.83 3.50 4.17
CA THR A 165 -21.68 2.39 4.60
C THR A 165 -20.85 1.14 4.92
N LYS A 166 -21.43 0.18 5.64
CA LYS A 166 -20.71 -1.08 5.96
C LYS A 166 -20.24 -1.84 4.71
N ALA A 167 -21.04 -1.82 3.64
CA ALA A 167 -20.69 -2.50 2.39
C ALA A 167 -19.52 -1.80 1.66
N GLU A 168 -19.46 -0.47 1.73
CA GLU A 168 -18.37 0.34 1.20
C GLU A 168 -17.09 0.19 2.03
N GLN A 169 -17.20 0.14 3.36
CA GLN A 169 -16.09 -0.21 4.26
C GLN A 169 -15.53 -1.60 3.94
N GLU A 170 -16.41 -2.62 3.86
CA GLU A 170 -16.04 -3.97 3.44
C GLU A 170 -15.36 -3.98 2.06
N LYS A 171 -15.67 -3.04 1.16
CA LYS A 171 -15.00 -2.95 -0.15
C LYS A 171 -13.60 -2.37 -0.02
N VAL A 172 -13.43 -1.21 0.63
CA VAL A 172 -12.10 -0.60 0.77
C VAL A 172 -11.14 -1.43 1.61
N ASP A 173 -11.64 -2.17 2.61
CA ASP A 173 -10.84 -3.09 3.42
C ASP A 173 -10.17 -4.19 2.58
N THR A 174 -10.78 -4.58 1.47
CA THR A 174 -10.20 -5.60 0.56
C THR A 174 -9.09 -5.06 -0.30
N LEU A 175 -9.07 -3.75 -0.48
CA LEU A 175 -8.05 -3.03 -1.22
C LEU A 175 -7.02 -2.40 -0.27
N LYS A 176 -7.16 -2.59 1.04
CA LYS A 176 -6.39 -1.87 2.07
C LYS A 176 -4.90 -1.85 1.76
N TYR A 177 -4.33 -3.00 1.41
CA TYR A 177 -2.89 -3.18 1.16
C TYR A 177 -2.42 -2.66 -0.21
N ARG A 178 -3.35 -2.27 -1.08
CA ARG A 178 -3.06 -1.63 -2.38
C ARG A 178 -3.26 -0.12 -2.36
N ILE A 179 -3.91 0.41 -1.33
CA ILE A 179 -4.18 1.85 -1.16
C ILE A 179 -3.16 2.41 -0.18
N GLN A 180 -2.37 3.37 -0.62
CA GLN A 180 -1.33 4.03 0.17
C GLN A 180 -1.76 5.49 0.41
N ASN A 181 -1.97 5.85 1.67
CA ASN A 181 -2.45 7.16 2.08
C ASN A 181 -1.37 7.89 2.88
N TYR A 182 -0.82 8.97 2.33
CA TYR A 182 0.30 9.71 2.92
C TYR A 182 -0.22 10.99 3.58
N ILE A 183 0.00 11.10 4.89
CA ILE A 183 -0.47 12.22 5.70
C ILE A 183 0.67 12.90 6.46
N ASP A 184 0.73 14.21 6.36
CA ASP A 184 1.62 15.05 7.13
C ASP A 184 0.89 15.58 8.36
N ALA A 185 1.34 15.24 9.56
CA ALA A 185 0.73 15.73 10.80
C ALA A 185 0.87 17.26 10.98
N LYS A 186 1.70 17.93 10.18
CA LYS A 186 1.84 19.39 10.13
C LYS A 186 0.84 20.04 9.16
N ASP A 187 0.23 19.26 8.29
CA ASP A 187 -0.89 19.69 7.47
C ASP A 187 -2.20 19.53 8.27
N VAL A 188 -3.08 20.51 8.15
CA VAL A 188 -4.35 20.59 8.88
C VAL A 188 -5.52 19.96 8.12
N ILE A 189 -5.35 19.69 6.82
CA ILE A 189 -6.39 19.11 5.96
C ILE A 189 -6.61 17.59 6.19
N PRO A 190 -5.58 16.75 6.42
CA PRO A 190 -5.75 15.32 6.60
C PRO A 190 -6.39 14.99 7.96
N ILE A 191 -7.72 15.07 8.02
CA ILE A 191 -8.52 14.81 9.22
C ILE A 191 -9.13 13.40 9.20
N GLY A 192 -9.54 12.91 10.37
CA GLY A 192 -10.23 11.62 10.50
C GLY A 192 -9.31 10.40 10.53
N TYR A 193 -7.99 10.60 10.63
CA TYR A 193 -7.01 9.53 10.83
C TYR A 193 -6.66 9.35 12.30
N LEU A 194 -6.31 8.12 12.69
CA LEU A 194 -5.69 7.85 13.98
C LEU A 194 -4.23 8.35 14.00
N PRO A 195 -3.66 8.66 15.18
CA PRO A 195 -2.25 9.09 15.27
C PRO A 195 -1.23 8.01 14.90
N SER A 196 -1.64 6.74 14.85
CA SER A 196 -0.79 5.63 14.44
C SER A 196 -1.62 4.46 13.90
N GLY A 197 -1.06 3.73 12.93
CA GLY A 197 -1.70 2.58 12.31
C GLY A 197 -2.76 2.98 11.29
N SER A 198 -3.39 1.97 10.68
CA SER A 198 -4.33 2.18 9.58
C SER A 198 -5.76 1.71 9.91
N ASP A 199 -6.10 1.62 11.20
CA ASP A 199 -7.44 1.23 11.64
C ASP A 199 -8.44 2.34 11.33
N GLN A 200 -9.63 1.94 10.87
CA GLN A 200 -10.71 2.85 10.44
C GLN A 200 -10.28 3.87 9.37
N ALA A 201 -9.34 3.51 8.50
CA ALA A 201 -8.87 4.34 7.39
C ALA A 201 -9.04 3.63 6.04
N VAL A 202 -9.16 4.42 4.97
CA VAL A 202 -9.11 3.90 3.60
C VAL A 202 -7.65 3.70 3.20
N GLY A 203 -7.18 2.45 3.29
CA GLY A 203 -5.82 2.05 2.92
C GLY A 203 -4.84 1.95 4.08
N ILE A 204 -3.56 1.70 3.75
CA ILE A 204 -2.44 1.85 4.67
C ILE A 204 -2.15 3.34 4.86
N VAL A 205 -2.02 3.78 6.11
CA VAL A 205 -1.72 5.16 6.48
C VAL A 205 -0.24 5.31 6.75
N HIS A 206 0.39 6.21 6.00
CA HIS A 206 1.79 6.61 6.11
C HIS A 206 1.88 7.98 6.73
N HIS A 207 2.37 8.05 7.96
CA HIS A 207 2.65 9.33 8.61
C HIS A 207 4.00 9.85 8.13
N VAL A 208 4.00 10.98 7.43
CA VAL A 208 5.19 11.55 6.79
C VAL A 208 6.07 12.23 7.82
N ASP A 209 7.37 11.92 7.81
CA ASP A 209 8.38 12.69 8.54
C ASP A 209 8.72 13.95 7.74
N SER A 210 7.86 14.95 7.88
CA SER A 210 7.97 16.24 7.18
C SER A 210 8.84 17.25 7.92
N LYS A 211 9.31 18.29 7.23
CA LYS A 211 9.77 19.53 7.87
C LYS A 211 8.63 20.55 7.91
N ASN A 212 8.71 21.50 8.83
CA ASN A 212 7.90 22.71 8.71
C ASN A 212 8.34 23.45 7.44
N VAL A 213 7.39 23.90 6.63
CA VAL A 213 7.65 24.90 5.61
C VAL A 213 8.09 26.20 6.31
N ASP A 214 9.12 26.84 5.77
CA ASP A 214 9.68 28.07 6.36
C ASP A 214 8.58 29.13 6.57
N PHE A 215 8.64 29.78 7.73
CA PHE A 215 7.68 30.81 8.09
C PHE A 215 7.73 31.96 7.09
N ASN A 216 6.62 32.18 6.38
CA ASN A 216 6.37 33.32 5.52
C ASN A 216 5.36 34.25 6.22
N ILE A 217 5.46 35.56 6.00
CA ILE A 217 4.49 36.54 6.53
C ILE A 217 3.05 36.25 6.07
N ASN A 218 2.90 35.57 4.93
CA ASN A 218 1.61 35.07 4.46
C ASN A 218 1.34 33.68 5.04
N LEU A 219 0.58 33.65 6.14
CA LEU A 219 0.20 32.41 6.83
C LEU A 219 -0.61 31.45 5.92
N GLY A 220 -1.42 31.98 5.00
CA GLY A 220 -2.15 31.16 4.02
C GLY A 220 -1.23 30.43 3.05
N ALA A 221 -0.14 31.08 2.62
CA ALA A 221 0.87 30.44 1.79
C ALA A 221 1.66 29.36 2.54
N VAL A 222 1.91 29.55 3.85
CA VAL A 222 2.55 28.51 4.69
C VAL A 222 1.66 27.28 4.79
N ILE A 223 0.37 27.47 5.09
CA ILE A 223 -0.61 26.38 5.18
C ILE A 223 -0.74 25.68 3.82
N GLY A 224 -0.90 26.44 2.73
CA GLY A 224 -1.01 25.87 1.38
C GLY A 224 0.23 25.08 0.96
N ASN A 225 1.43 25.58 1.24
CA ASN A 225 2.67 24.87 0.92
C ASN A 225 2.87 23.60 1.76
N GLN A 226 2.47 23.63 3.04
CA GLN A 226 2.51 22.45 3.89
C GLN A 226 1.46 21.42 3.45
N HIS A 227 0.29 21.88 3.02
CA HIS A 227 -0.78 21.05 2.49
C HIS A 227 -0.41 20.36 1.19
N LEU A 228 0.31 21.06 0.32
CA LEU A 228 1.03 20.45 -0.79
C LEU A 228 2.18 19.55 -0.25
N TRP A 229 3.28 19.45 -0.98
CA TRP A 229 4.41 18.59 -0.61
C TRP A 229 5.60 19.36 -0.04
N GLY A 230 5.40 20.61 0.41
CA GLY A 230 6.49 21.51 0.79
C GLY A 230 7.34 20.99 1.96
N GLY A 231 6.73 20.23 2.88
CA GLY A 231 7.42 19.60 4.00
C GLY A 231 8.04 18.23 3.68
N TYR A 232 7.76 17.64 2.53
CA TYR A 232 8.12 16.25 2.26
C TYR A 232 9.64 16.06 2.15
N GLN A 233 10.13 14.98 2.73
CA GLN A 233 11.54 14.61 2.70
C GLN A 233 11.68 13.22 2.08
N TYR A 234 12.71 13.04 1.25
CA TYR A 234 12.95 11.78 0.56
C TYR A 234 14.33 11.21 0.93
N ASN A 235 14.43 9.89 0.97
CA ASN A 235 15.70 9.18 1.04
C ASN A 235 16.38 9.17 -0.34
N ALA A 236 17.65 8.75 -0.38
CA ALA A 236 18.46 8.76 -1.61
C ALA A 236 17.89 7.84 -2.73
N ASP A 237 17.16 6.79 -2.34
CA ASP A 237 16.47 5.87 -3.25
C ASP A 237 15.11 6.40 -3.76
N GLY A 238 14.67 7.56 -3.27
CA GLY A 238 13.40 8.19 -3.63
C GLY A 238 12.20 7.71 -2.82
N SER A 239 12.38 6.86 -1.80
CA SER A 239 11.34 6.58 -0.79
C SER A 239 11.06 7.81 0.06
N LEU A 240 9.80 8.01 0.45
CA LEU A 240 9.41 9.11 1.33
C LEU A 240 9.84 8.80 2.76
N LYS A 241 10.34 9.79 3.50
CA LYS A 241 10.64 9.62 4.91
C LYS A 241 9.34 9.55 5.71
N LEU A 242 9.20 8.48 6.49
CA LEU A 242 8.03 8.21 7.31
C LEU A 242 8.43 8.21 8.79
N LEU A 243 7.50 8.62 9.64
CA LEU A 243 7.60 8.43 11.08
C LEU A 243 7.46 6.93 11.39
N ASP A 244 8.19 6.45 12.39
CA ASP A 244 8.07 5.10 12.92
C ASP A 244 6.71 4.94 13.62
N THR A 245 5.71 4.63 12.80
CA THR A 245 4.32 4.49 13.19
C THR A 245 3.89 3.07 12.86
N THR A 246 2.95 2.56 13.64
CA THR A 246 2.57 1.14 13.75
C THR A 246 2.14 0.44 12.44
N SER A 247 2.07 1.14 11.31
CA SER A 247 1.75 0.61 9.98
C SER A 247 2.93 -0.14 9.32
N LYS A 248 4.14 -0.12 9.88
CA LYS A 248 5.31 -0.84 9.32
C LYS A 248 5.03 -2.33 9.10
N MET A 249 4.35 -2.99 10.05
CA MET A 249 3.95 -4.39 9.89
C MET A 249 2.90 -4.57 8.78
N GLU A 250 1.94 -3.65 8.65
CA GLU A 250 0.95 -3.71 7.56
C GLU A 250 1.61 -3.57 6.19
N LEU A 251 2.69 -2.79 6.09
CA LEU A 251 3.47 -2.61 4.88
C LEU A 251 4.33 -3.84 4.56
N GLU A 252 5.11 -4.30 5.54
CA GLU A 252 6.03 -5.44 5.39
C GLU A 252 5.29 -6.70 4.94
N TYR A 253 4.13 -6.97 5.54
CA TYR A 253 3.31 -8.16 5.25
C TYR A 253 2.16 -7.86 4.27
N SER A 254 2.22 -6.73 3.55
CA SER A 254 1.13 -6.26 2.69
C SER A 254 0.71 -7.28 1.64
N GLU A 255 1.64 -8.02 1.02
CA GLU A 255 1.32 -9.06 0.04
C GLU A 255 0.50 -10.20 0.65
N ALA A 256 0.98 -10.79 1.75
CA ALA A 256 0.29 -11.88 2.43
C ALA A 256 -1.10 -11.46 2.94
N LEU A 257 -1.19 -10.23 3.44
CA LEU A 257 -2.43 -9.66 3.93
C LEU A 257 -3.40 -9.31 2.77
N ASP A 258 -2.91 -8.83 1.62
CA ASP A 258 -3.70 -8.57 0.41
C ASP A 258 -4.31 -9.85 -0.15
N ILE A 259 -3.51 -10.91 -0.27
CA ILE A 259 -3.97 -12.25 -0.71
C ILE A 259 -5.10 -12.73 0.20
N THR A 260 -4.90 -12.60 1.52
CA THR A 260 -5.87 -13.05 2.52
C THR A 260 -7.15 -12.22 2.47
N ALA A 261 -7.04 -10.90 2.42
CA ALA A 261 -8.19 -9.99 2.39
C ALA A 261 -9.06 -10.21 1.15
N ASN A 262 -8.44 -10.31 -0.03
CA ASN A 262 -9.14 -10.55 -1.30
C ASN A 262 -9.76 -11.95 -1.33
N GLY A 263 -9.02 -12.98 -0.93
CA GLY A 263 -9.54 -14.35 -0.86
C GLY A 263 -10.74 -14.46 0.09
N MET A 264 -10.67 -13.82 1.26
CA MET A 264 -11.77 -13.81 2.22
C MET A 264 -12.97 -12.99 1.73
N TYR A 265 -12.75 -11.96 0.94
CA TYR A 265 -13.84 -11.24 0.28
C TYR A 265 -14.54 -12.10 -0.76
N ALA A 266 -13.79 -12.76 -1.66
CA ALA A 266 -14.35 -13.68 -2.64
C ALA A 266 -15.17 -14.78 -1.95
N TYR A 267 -14.61 -15.40 -0.90
CA TYR A 267 -15.32 -16.34 -0.04
C TYR A 267 -16.65 -15.77 0.49
N LYS A 268 -16.64 -14.54 1.06
CA LYS A 268 -17.85 -13.89 1.58
C LYS A 268 -18.89 -13.66 0.49
N GLN A 269 -18.48 -13.29 -0.73
CA GLN A 269 -19.41 -13.09 -1.84
C GLN A 269 -20.04 -14.41 -2.29
N VAL A 270 -19.25 -15.48 -2.42
CA VAL A 270 -19.77 -16.81 -2.76
C VAL A 270 -20.75 -17.29 -1.68
N LYS A 271 -20.39 -17.15 -0.41
CA LYS A 271 -21.26 -17.48 0.73
C LYS A 271 -22.59 -16.72 0.68
N LYS A 272 -22.54 -15.39 0.47
CA LYS A 272 -23.74 -14.56 0.30
C LYS A 272 -24.59 -15.05 -0.87
N ASN A 273 -23.97 -15.46 -1.99
CA ASN A 273 -24.68 -15.99 -3.16
C ASN A 273 -25.39 -17.32 -2.87
N PHE A 274 -24.74 -18.29 -2.23
CA PHE A 274 -25.38 -19.56 -1.85
C PHE A 274 -26.56 -19.35 -0.89
N GLN A 275 -26.43 -18.39 0.02
CA GLN A 275 -27.49 -18.05 0.99
C GLN A 275 -28.73 -17.39 0.34
N LYS A 276 -28.64 -16.87 -0.90
CA LYS A 276 -29.79 -16.26 -1.59
C LYS A 276 -30.95 -17.23 -1.82
N SER A 277 -30.70 -18.54 -1.83
CA SER A 277 -31.75 -19.55 -1.99
C SER A 277 -32.75 -19.56 -0.83
N GLY A 278 -32.38 -19.02 0.34
CA GLY A 278 -33.20 -19.02 1.56
C GLY A 278 -33.39 -20.40 2.22
N LYS A 279 -32.86 -21.47 1.61
CA LYS A 279 -33.03 -22.87 2.08
C LYS A 279 -31.91 -23.33 3.02
N GLY A 280 -31.00 -22.43 3.39
CA GLY A 280 -29.75 -22.77 4.06
C GLY A 280 -28.72 -23.36 3.08
N LEU A 281 -27.50 -23.56 3.56
CA LEU A 281 -26.40 -24.10 2.75
C LEU A 281 -26.50 -25.62 2.64
N SER A 282 -26.33 -26.15 1.43
CA SER A 282 -26.21 -27.58 1.16
C SER A 282 -24.91 -28.16 1.74
N SER A 283 -24.80 -29.49 1.80
CA SER A 283 -23.55 -30.15 2.23
C SER A 283 -22.38 -29.81 1.30
N HIS A 284 -22.59 -29.80 -0.02
CA HIS A 284 -21.55 -29.47 -0.99
C HIS A 284 -21.12 -28.00 -0.89
N GLU A 285 -22.08 -27.08 -0.69
CA GLU A 285 -21.80 -25.66 -0.50
C GLU A 285 -20.98 -25.40 0.77
N LYS A 286 -21.28 -26.11 1.87
CA LYS A 286 -20.50 -26.02 3.12
C LYS A 286 -19.07 -26.52 2.91
N ILE A 287 -18.92 -27.70 2.30
CA ILE A 287 -17.61 -28.29 2.01
C ILE A 287 -16.78 -27.34 1.11
N PHE A 288 -17.41 -26.75 0.09
CA PHE A 288 -16.76 -25.76 -0.76
C PHE A 288 -16.29 -24.53 0.02
N LEU A 289 -17.18 -23.94 0.82
CA LEU A 289 -16.85 -22.77 1.62
C LEU A 289 -15.70 -23.07 2.59
N ASP A 290 -15.73 -24.22 3.28
CA ASP A 290 -14.67 -24.63 4.19
C ASP A 290 -13.33 -24.83 3.45
N ALA A 291 -13.35 -25.46 2.28
CA ALA A 291 -12.17 -25.66 1.44
C ALA A 291 -11.56 -24.33 0.94
N GLU A 292 -12.39 -23.40 0.45
CA GLU A 292 -11.92 -22.09 0.00
C GLU A 292 -11.37 -21.26 1.16
N GLN A 293 -12.04 -21.24 2.31
CA GLN A 293 -11.55 -20.53 3.49
C GLN A 293 -10.23 -21.12 3.98
N ALA A 294 -10.12 -22.45 4.08
CA ALA A 294 -8.89 -23.12 4.51
C ALA A 294 -7.72 -22.83 3.56
N THR A 295 -7.98 -22.84 2.24
CA THR A 295 -6.99 -22.51 1.22
C THR A 295 -6.50 -21.07 1.36
N VAL A 296 -7.41 -20.11 1.48
CA VAL A 296 -7.06 -18.68 1.62
C VAL A 296 -6.22 -18.44 2.88
N ILE A 297 -6.67 -18.95 4.03
CA ILE A 297 -5.99 -18.70 5.31
C ILE A 297 -4.62 -19.40 5.37
N SER A 298 -4.52 -20.65 4.89
CA SER A 298 -3.24 -21.37 4.90
C SER A 298 -2.20 -20.75 3.95
N ASN A 299 -2.63 -20.24 2.79
CA ASN A 299 -1.75 -19.48 1.90
C ASN A 299 -1.23 -18.20 2.55
N GLY A 300 -2.11 -17.42 3.20
CA GLY A 300 -1.72 -16.22 3.94
C GLY A 300 -0.71 -16.49 5.04
N LEU A 301 -0.92 -17.56 5.84
CA LEU A 301 0.01 -17.97 6.90
C LEU A 301 1.37 -18.39 6.36
N ALA A 302 1.40 -19.21 5.31
CA ALA A 302 2.65 -19.66 4.70
C ALA A 302 3.44 -18.47 4.12
N THR A 303 2.77 -17.59 3.37
CA THR A 303 3.41 -16.39 2.79
C THR A 303 3.96 -15.47 3.89
N THR A 304 3.19 -15.24 4.96
CA THR A 304 3.65 -14.44 6.11
C THR A 304 4.92 -15.03 6.75
N ALA A 305 4.95 -16.35 6.94
CA ALA A 305 6.11 -17.02 7.52
C ALA A 305 7.34 -16.93 6.59
N GLU A 306 7.14 -17.09 5.27
CA GLU A 306 8.17 -16.93 4.25
C GLU A 306 8.77 -15.51 4.29
N THR A 307 7.93 -14.46 4.29
CA THR A 307 8.38 -13.05 4.44
C THR A 307 9.15 -12.82 5.75
N ALA A 308 8.65 -13.36 6.86
CA ALA A 308 9.31 -13.20 8.16
C ALA A 308 10.70 -13.89 8.20
N LEU A 309 10.86 -15.03 7.51
CA LEU A 309 12.16 -15.69 7.39
C LEU A 309 13.14 -14.82 6.61
N GLU A 310 12.72 -14.23 5.48
CA GLU A 310 13.56 -13.33 4.69
C GLU A 310 14.04 -12.12 5.51
N GLU A 311 13.16 -11.50 6.31
CA GLU A 311 13.51 -10.40 7.21
C GLU A 311 14.54 -10.83 8.27
N ILE A 312 14.34 -12.00 8.89
CA ILE A 312 15.23 -12.56 9.91
C ILE A 312 16.59 -12.91 9.31
N GLU A 313 16.63 -13.50 8.12
CA GLU A 313 17.88 -13.81 7.41
C GLU A 313 18.65 -12.54 7.02
N SER A 314 17.95 -11.54 6.48
CA SER A 314 18.53 -10.24 6.14
C SER A 314 19.16 -9.58 7.36
N THR A 315 18.43 -9.55 8.48
CA THR A 315 18.91 -8.99 9.76
C THR A 315 20.09 -9.78 10.31
N ALA A 316 20.04 -11.12 10.26
CA ALA A 316 21.13 -11.99 10.68
C ALA A 316 22.41 -11.73 9.88
N ASN A 317 22.28 -11.63 8.54
CA ASN A 317 23.39 -11.35 7.65
C ASN A 317 24.00 -9.97 7.90
N ALA A 318 23.16 -8.95 8.13
CA ALA A 318 23.63 -7.61 8.48
C ALA A 318 24.43 -7.61 9.80
N ALA A 319 23.95 -8.31 10.83
CA ALA A 319 24.65 -8.40 12.10
C ALA A 319 25.98 -9.15 11.99
N VAL A 320 26.07 -10.21 11.18
CA VAL A 320 27.34 -10.90 10.89
C VAL A 320 28.30 -9.98 10.15
N LYS A 321 27.82 -9.23 9.16
CA LYS A 321 28.64 -8.25 8.43
C LYS A 321 29.19 -7.15 9.35
N GLU A 322 28.37 -6.60 10.24
CA GLU A 322 28.82 -5.62 11.23
C GLU A 322 29.86 -6.22 12.19
N ALA A 323 29.71 -7.48 12.57
CA ALA A 323 30.70 -8.20 13.38
C ALA A 323 32.03 -8.41 12.62
N GLU A 324 31.98 -8.70 11.32
CA GLU A 324 33.17 -8.79 10.47
C GLU A 324 33.87 -7.43 10.31
N GLU A 325 33.10 -6.35 10.13
CA GLU A 325 33.61 -4.98 10.08
C GLU A 325 34.29 -4.62 11.41
N LEU A 326 33.65 -4.92 12.54
CA LEU A 326 34.23 -4.74 13.88
C LEU A 326 35.52 -5.56 14.04
N TRP A 327 35.53 -6.82 13.62
CA TRP A 327 36.76 -7.64 13.64
C TRP A 327 37.87 -7.03 12.78
N ASN A 328 37.56 -6.48 11.61
CA ASN A 328 38.58 -5.86 10.78
C ASN A 328 39.19 -4.61 11.41
N THR A 329 38.49 -3.93 12.33
CA THR A 329 39.08 -2.81 13.08
C THR A 329 40.22 -3.25 14.03
N THR A 330 40.21 -4.49 14.51
CA THR A 330 41.27 -5.02 15.42
C THR A 330 42.60 -5.22 14.69
N LYS A 331 42.57 -5.27 13.34
CA LYS A 331 43.76 -5.39 12.49
C LYS A 331 44.43 -4.04 12.22
N ILE A 332 43.81 -2.93 12.65
CA ILE A 332 44.29 -1.58 12.40
C ILE A 332 44.97 -1.09 13.68
N MET A 333 46.22 -0.62 13.56
CA MET A 333 46.98 -0.05 14.68
C MET A 333 46.23 1.15 15.29
N PRO A 334 45.95 1.14 16.61
CA PRO A 334 45.29 2.28 17.26
C PRO A 334 46.11 3.56 17.18
N PHE A 335 45.43 4.71 17.13
CA PHE A 335 46.09 6.01 17.11
C PHE A 335 47.01 6.20 18.32
N GLY A 336 48.27 6.57 18.07
CA GLY A 336 49.28 6.79 19.11
C GLY A 336 50.02 5.54 19.57
N VAL A 337 49.69 4.36 19.05
CA VAL A 337 50.49 3.13 19.24
C VAL A 337 51.41 2.96 18.05
N SER A 338 52.72 2.95 18.30
CA SER A 338 53.76 2.81 17.25
C SER A 338 54.80 1.71 17.56
N GLU A 339 54.72 1.16 18.76
CA GLU A 339 55.73 0.29 19.35
C GLU A 339 55.43 -1.20 19.11
N LEU A 340 54.20 -1.53 18.71
CA LEU A 340 53.77 -2.92 18.46
C LEU A 340 53.88 -3.26 16.97
N THR A 341 54.26 -4.51 16.70
CA THR A 341 54.03 -5.15 15.40
C THR A 341 52.57 -5.61 15.26
N GLU A 342 52.13 -5.94 14.04
CA GLU A 342 50.79 -6.49 13.80
C GLU A 342 50.55 -7.79 14.59
N ALA A 343 51.57 -8.62 14.75
CA ALA A 343 51.49 -9.86 15.53
C ALA A 343 51.32 -9.57 17.03
N GLU A 344 52.09 -8.64 17.59
CA GLU A 344 51.97 -8.25 19.01
C GLU A 344 50.63 -7.55 19.29
N LEU A 345 50.10 -6.79 18.34
CA LEU A 345 48.75 -6.20 18.43
C LEU A 345 47.68 -7.31 18.46
N ALA A 346 47.79 -8.31 17.58
CA ALA A 346 46.86 -9.44 17.56
C ALA A 346 46.92 -10.26 18.86
N GLU A 347 48.12 -10.53 19.37
CA GLU A 347 48.32 -11.20 20.66
C GLU A 347 47.72 -10.40 21.83
N ALA A 348 47.87 -9.07 21.82
CA ALA A 348 47.28 -8.21 22.85
C ALA A 348 45.74 -8.24 22.84
N TYR A 349 45.12 -8.22 21.65
CA TYR A 349 43.66 -8.41 21.52
C TYR A 349 43.21 -9.79 21.97
N GLU A 350 43.92 -10.85 21.57
CA GLU A 350 43.63 -12.22 21.98
C GLU A 350 43.75 -12.40 23.50
N ALA A 351 44.79 -11.83 24.13
CA ALA A 351 44.97 -11.82 25.58
C ALA A 351 43.82 -11.09 26.31
N GLY A 352 43.24 -10.08 25.67
CA GLY A 352 42.01 -9.40 26.12
C GLY A 352 40.71 -10.16 25.84
N GLY A 353 40.77 -11.32 25.20
CA GLY A 353 39.62 -12.14 24.81
C GLY A 353 38.94 -11.68 23.52
N VAL A 354 39.54 -10.75 22.77
CA VAL A 354 39.03 -10.25 21.48
C VAL A 354 39.56 -11.14 20.37
N THR A 355 38.78 -12.15 20.03
CA THR A 355 39.09 -13.14 18.98
C THR A 355 38.00 -13.14 17.90
N TYR A 356 38.33 -13.68 16.72
CA TYR A 356 37.34 -13.90 15.67
C TYR A 356 36.15 -14.70 16.18
N ASP A 357 36.41 -15.72 16.99
CA ASP A 357 35.36 -16.55 17.59
C ASP A 357 34.43 -15.76 18.52
N SER A 358 35.00 -14.92 19.38
CA SER A 358 34.25 -14.11 20.33
C SER A 358 33.37 -13.03 19.69
N ILE A 359 33.75 -12.52 18.51
CA ILE A 359 33.05 -11.46 17.79
C ILE A 359 32.16 -12.05 16.69
N VAL A 360 32.76 -12.70 15.68
CA VAL A 360 32.06 -13.11 14.47
C VAL A 360 31.37 -14.46 14.67
N THR A 361 32.10 -15.52 15.02
CA THR A 361 31.52 -16.87 15.15
C THR A 361 30.40 -16.92 16.18
N LYS A 362 30.55 -16.24 17.32
CA LYS A 362 29.52 -16.16 18.35
C LYS A 362 28.26 -15.42 17.87
N THR A 363 28.43 -14.36 17.10
CA THR A 363 27.32 -13.59 16.50
C THR A 363 26.59 -14.44 15.46
N GLU A 364 27.33 -15.03 14.52
CA GLU A 364 26.79 -15.95 13.53
C GLU A 364 26.05 -17.12 14.18
N THR A 365 26.65 -17.79 15.17
CA THR A 365 26.02 -18.90 15.91
C THR A 365 24.75 -18.47 16.63
N HIS A 366 24.71 -17.24 17.16
CA HIS A 366 23.52 -16.72 17.82
C HIS A 366 22.36 -16.54 16.83
N PHE A 367 22.62 -15.89 15.70
CA PHE A 367 21.60 -15.57 14.71
C PHE A 367 21.20 -16.80 13.87
N ASN A 368 22.11 -17.71 13.56
CA ASN A 368 21.77 -18.98 12.90
C ASN A 368 20.73 -19.78 13.69
N LYS A 369 20.79 -19.77 15.03
CA LYS A 369 19.74 -20.40 15.86
C LYS A 369 18.37 -19.74 15.72
N LYS A 370 18.31 -18.45 15.39
CA LYS A 370 17.06 -17.71 15.16
C LYS A 370 16.53 -17.99 13.76
N VAL A 371 17.40 -17.95 12.75
CA VAL A 371 17.08 -18.36 11.37
C VAL A 371 16.54 -19.78 11.34
N THR A 372 17.22 -20.76 11.96
CA THR A 372 16.72 -22.15 12.04
C THR A 372 15.34 -22.25 12.71
N LYS A 373 15.04 -21.43 13.72
CA LYS A 373 13.70 -21.43 14.33
C LYS A 373 12.64 -20.88 13.39
N ALA A 374 12.95 -19.81 12.65
CA ALA A 374 12.06 -19.23 11.65
C ALA A 374 11.82 -20.21 10.50
N ASP A 375 12.86 -20.86 9.99
CA ASP A 375 12.80 -21.88 8.93
C ASP A 375 11.91 -23.08 9.33
N ASN A 376 11.99 -23.54 10.58
CA ASN A 376 11.09 -24.58 11.08
C ASN A 376 9.61 -24.12 11.11
N LEU A 377 9.34 -22.84 11.37
CA LEU A 377 7.98 -22.29 11.31
C LEU A 377 7.49 -22.22 9.85
N VAL A 378 8.33 -21.78 8.91
CA VAL A 378 8.03 -21.82 7.48
C VAL A 378 7.69 -23.24 7.05
N THR A 379 8.53 -24.22 7.39
CA THR A 379 8.29 -25.64 7.10
C THR A 379 6.94 -26.12 7.67
N THR A 380 6.60 -25.71 8.89
CA THR A 380 5.32 -26.07 9.52
C THR A 380 4.13 -25.52 8.74
N TYR A 381 4.14 -24.24 8.37
CA TYR A 381 3.04 -23.60 7.65
C TYR A 381 2.94 -24.02 6.19
N THR A 382 4.06 -24.23 5.49
CA THR A 382 4.06 -24.73 4.11
C THR A 382 3.61 -26.18 4.03
N THR A 383 3.96 -27.01 5.02
CA THR A 383 3.44 -28.38 5.15
C THR A 383 1.93 -28.36 5.39
N LEU A 384 1.44 -27.53 6.32
CA LEU A 384 0.00 -27.38 6.58
C LEU A 384 -0.77 -26.95 5.31
N ARG A 385 -0.24 -25.98 4.55
CA ARG A 385 -0.80 -25.56 3.26
C ARG A 385 -0.88 -26.74 2.28
N SER A 386 0.20 -27.52 2.15
CA SER A 386 0.27 -28.69 1.27
C SER A 386 -0.72 -29.79 1.68
N ASP A 387 -0.86 -30.04 2.99
CA ASP A 387 -1.78 -31.06 3.52
C ASP A 387 -3.24 -30.67 3.28
N ILE A 388 -3.60 -29.39 3.47
CA ILE A 388 -4.93 -28.85 3.15
C ILE A 388 -5.23 -29.04 1.67
N GLN A 389 -4.31 -28.63 0.79
CA GLN A 389 -4.48 -28.78 -0.66
C GLN A 389 -4.65 -30.25 -1.05
N SER A 390 -3.78 -31.13 -0.56
CA SER A 390 -3.83 -32.57 -0.85
C SER A 390 -5.12 -33.22 -0.33
N GLY A 391 -5.61 -32.79 0.83
CA GLY A 391 -6.88 -33.23 1.40
C GLY A 391 -8.08 -32.84 0.54
N ILE A 392 -8.12 -31.59 0.06
CA ILE A 392 -9.15 -31.10 -0.87
C ILE A 392 -9.10 -31.88 -2.18
N GLU A 393 -7.92 -32.03 -2.79
CA GLU A 393 -7.76 -32.79 -4.05
C GLU A 393 -8.20 -34.24 -3.91
N THR A 394 -7.82 -34.90 -2.80
CA THR A 394 -8.24 -36.28 -2.50
C THR A 394 -9.76 -36.40 -2.35
N MET A 395 -10.40 -35.42 -1.70
CA MET A 395 -11.84 -35.38 -1.55
C MET A 395 -12.54 -35.24 -2.90
N LEU A 396 -12.09 -34.30 -3.75
CA LEU A 396 -12.66 -34.09 -5.08
C LEU A 396 -12.41 -35.27 -6.03
N ALA A 397 -11.30 -35.98 -5.89
CA ALA A 397 -11.03 -37.19 -6.66
C ALA A 397 -11.96 -38.35 -6.33
N LYS A 398 -12.49 -38.40 -5.09
CA LYS A 398 -13.39 -39.46 -4.61
C LYS A 398 -14.87 -39.17 -4.90
N ASP A 399 -15.22 -37.92 -5.18
CA ASP A 399 -16.60 -37.48 -5.41
C ASP A 399 -16.68 -36.62 -6.67
N SER A 400 -17.07 -37.24 -7.79
CA SER A 400 -17.16 -36.57 -9.08
C SER A 400 -18.29 -35.54 -9.14
N GLU A 401 -19.35 -35.70 -8.34
CA GLU A 401 -20.46 -34.74 -8.29
C GLU A 401 -20.00 -33.47 -7.58
N LEU A 402 -19.39 -33.62 -6.39
CA LEU A 402 -18.77 -32.53 -5.65
C LEU A 402 -17.69 -31.81 -6.48
N ALA A 403 -16.85 -32.56 -7.20
CA ALA A 403 -15.86 -31.98 -8.10
C ALA A 403 -16.49 -31.18 -9.25
N GLY A 404 -17.63 -31.64 -9.77
CA GLY A 404 -18.43 -30.91 -10.75
C GLY A 404 -18.95 -29.59 -10.20
N ASP A 405 -19.49 -29.61 -8.98
CA ASP A 405 -19.99 -28.41 -8.29
C ASP A 405 -18.86 -27.39 -8.02
N PHE A 406 -17.70 -27.85 -7.52
CA PHE A 406 -16.53 -26.99 -7.31
C PHE A 406 -16.10 -26.28 -8.59
N LYS A 407 -16.04 -27.00 -9.72
CA LYS A 407 -15.68 -26.41 -11.02
C LYS A 407 -16.68 -25.33 -11.43
N LYS A 408 -17.97 -25.59 -11.24
CA LYS A 408 -19.05 -24.65 -11.56
C LYS A 408 -19.02 -23.39 -10.68
N TRP A 409 -18.58 -23.50 -9.44
CA TRP A 409 -18.51 -22.36 -8.53
C TRP A 409 -17.21 -21.55 -8.66
N LYS A 410 -16.17 -22.12 -9.28
CA LYS A 410 -14.89 -21.44 -9.57
C LYS A 410 -14.82 -20.80 -10.96
N SER A 411 -15.68 -21.24 -11.89
CA SER A 411 -15.87 -20.64 -13.22
C SER A 411 -16.68 -19.35 -13.13
#